data_AF-A0A850ACB9-F1
#
_entry.id   AF-A0A850ACB9-F1
#
_cell.length_a   1.000
_cell.length_b   1.000
_cell.length_c   1.000
_cell.angle_alpha   90.00
_cell.angle_beta   90.00
_cell.angle_gamma   90.00
#
_symmetry.space_group_name_H-M   'P 1'
#
loop_
_entity.id
_entity.type
_entity.pdbx_description
1 polymer ?
#
loop_
_entity_poly.entity_id
_entity_poly.type
_entity_poly.pdbx_seq_one_letter_code
_entity_poly.pdbx_strand_id
1 'polypeptide(L)'
;MHPTPRREANPLLAGLTAGVLLVALTLCTASLWFLPTLARQLDLAPAPEQLWTPPASTATPTPSPVQTPASPPTPEPASPPADATPDLPIPAGPHTFQPGDQARNVNDGPVNLRRSPGYLNKPADDRIGLIPAGDEVTILEGPRAADDLIWWRVRWQGLEGWMAESRASGGRILAPLTSP
;
A
#
# COMPACT_ATOMS: atom_id res chain seq x y z
N MET A 1 33.62 42.80 62.45
CA MET A 1 34.32 42.36 61.23
C MET A 1 33.76 40.99 60.85
N HIS A 2 32.88 40.94 59.85
CA HIS A 2 32.26 39.70 59.38
C HIS A 2 32.94 39.30 58.06
N PRO A 3 33.57 38.12 57.93
CA PRO A 3 34.14 37.70 56.66
C PRO A 3 33.00 37.33 55.69
N THR A 4 32.99 37.96 54.52
CA THR A 4 32.13 37.57 53.39
C THR A 4 32.65 36.26 52.78
N PRO A 5 31.78 35.25 52.51
CA PRO A 5 32.20 34.04 51.84
C PRO A 5 32.59 34.33 50.38
N ARG A 6 33.80 33.91 49.98
CA ARG A 6 34.23 33.91 48.57
C ARG A 6 33.35 32.93 47.80
N ARG A 7 32.66 33.43 46.77
CA ARG A 7 31.92 32.63 45.80
C ARG A 7 32.91 31.86 44.93
N GLU A 8 33.19 30.61 45.27
CA GLU A 8 33.95 29.70 44.40
C GLU A 8 33.13 29.44 43.14
N ALA A 9 33.63 29.87 41.99
CA ALA A 9 33.02 29.60 40.70
C ALA A 9 33.38 28.18 40.27
N ASN A 10 32.38 27.29 40.19
CA ASN A 10 32.56 25.90 39.78
C ASN A 10 32.93 25.82 38.29
N PRO A 11 34.17 25.43 37.93
CA PRO A 11 34.64 25.42 36.54
C PRO A 11 33.89 24.39 35.67
N LEU A 12 33.33 23.35 36.31
CA LEU A 12 32.49 22.34 35.66
C LEU A 12 31.16 22.90 35.17
N LEU A 13 30.57 23.86 35.88
CA LEU A 13 29.31 24.50 35.48
C LEU A 13 29.54 25.45 34.30
N ALA A 14 30.70 26.13 34.28
CA ALA A 14 31.09 27.02 33.19
C ALA A 14 31.29 26.27 31.86
N GLY A 15 31.96 25.11 31.90
CA GLY A 15 32.14 24.27 30.71
C GLY A 15 30.82 23.77 30.11
N LEU A 16 29.85 23.41 30.95
CA LEU A 16 28.53 22.94 30.52
C LEU A 16 27.71 24.07 29.86
N THR A 17 27.76 25.28 30.43
CA THR A 17 27.09 26.46 29.82
C THR A 17 27.69 26.83 28.46
N ALA A 18 29.01 26.77 28.31
CA ALA A 18 29.68 27.04 27.04
C ALA A 18 29.35 25.98 25.98
N GLY A 19 29.28 24.70 26.36
CA GLY A 19 28.88 23.62 25.47
C GLY A 19 27.44 23.74 24.95
N VAL A 20 26.49 24.07 25.83
CA VAL A 20 25.08 24.26 25.45
C VAL A 20 24.90 25.45 24.52
N LEU A 21 25.63 26.55 24.76
CA LEU A 21 25.59 27.74 23.89
C LEU A 21 26.14 27.44 22.49
N LEU A 22 27.19 26.63 22.40
CA LEU A 22 27.79 26.22 21.13
C LEU A 22 26.83 25.33 20.33
N VAL A 23 26.18 24.36 20.99
CA VAL A 23 25.16 23.51 20.35
C VAL A 23 23.96 24.35 19.89
N ALA A 24 23.46 25.27 20.71
CA ALA A 24 22.35 26.15 20.35
C ALA A 24 22.68 27.05 19.13
N LEU A 25 23.90 27.59 19.08
CA LEU A 25 24.36 28.38 17.93
C LEU A 25 24.45 27.53 16.66
N THR A 26 24.94 26.28 16.74
CA THR A 26 25.01 25.39 15.57
C THR A 26 23.64 24.96 15.06
N LEU A 27 22.67 24.72 15.95
CA LEU A 27 21.29 24.41 15.55
C LEU A 27 20.59 25.64 14.92
N CYS A 28 20.90 26.85 15.41
CA CYS A 28 20.36 28.09 14.90
C CYS A 28 20.90 28.42 13.49
N THR A 29 22.20 28.22 13.25
CA THR A 29 22.79 28.41 11.92
C THR A 29 22.30 27.36 10.92
N ALA A 30 22.16 26.09 11.31
CA ALA A 30 21.61 25.05 10.43
C ALA A 30 20.15 25.37 10.00
N SER A 31 19.33 25.90 10.91
CA SER A 31 17.93 26.26 10.64
C SER A 31 17.82 27.41 9.63
N LEU A 32 18.71 28.41 9.68
CA LEU A 32 18.71 29.54 8.74
C LEU A 32 19.08 29.12 7.31
N TRP A 33 19.79 28.00 7.13
CA TRP A 33 20.13 27.45 5.81
C TRP A 33 19.11 26.43 5.28
N PHE A 34 18.40 25.70 6.15
CA PHE A 34 17.46 24.63 5.76
C PHE A 34 16.00 25.09 5.61
N LEU A 35 15.57 26.18 6.25
CA LEU A 35 14.21 26.70 6.08
C LEU A 35 13.88 27.24 4.66
N PRO A 36 14.77 27.96 3.94
CA PRO A 36 14.42 28.50 2.62
C PRO A 36 14.33 27.42 1.52
N THR A 37 14.94 26.24 1.70
CA THR A 37 14.86 25.11 0.77
C THR A 37 13.55 24.35 0.89
N LEU A 38 13.01 24.18 2.10
CA LEU A 38 11.71 23.53 2.32
C LEU A 38 10.53 24.37 1.82
N ALA A 39 10.62 25.70 1.91
CA ALA A 39 9.60 26.62 1.38
C ALA A 39 9.45 26.53 -0.14
N ARG A 40 10.52 26.20 -0.87
CA ARG A 40 10.46 25.96 -2.34
C ARG A 40 9.82 24.63 -2.73
N GLN A 41 9.75 23.66 -1.82
CA GLN A 41 9.08 22.37 -2.09
C GLN A 41 7.57 22.42 -1.86
N LEU A 42 7.07 23.42 -1.13
CA LEU A 42 5.65 23.61 -0.83
C LEU A 42 5.00 24.69 -1.70
N ASP A 43 5.65 25.08 -2.80
CA ASP A 43 5.02 25.92 -3.83
C ASP A 43 3.94 25.09 -4.54
N LEU A 44 2.77 25.01 -3.89
CA LEU A 44 1.53 24.63 -4.55
C LEU A 44 1.21 25.78 -5.51
N ALA A 45 1.79 25.71 -6.71
CA ALA A 45 1.30 26.47 -7.83
C ALA A 45 -0.21 26.22 -7.94
N PRO A 46 -1.07 27.26 -7.99
CA PRO A 46 -2.47 27.05 -8.32
C PRO A 46 -2.50 26.35 -9.68
N ALA A 47 -3.16 25.19 -9.74
CA ALA A 47 -3.34 24.45 -10.98
C ALA A 47 -3.86 25.43 -12.03
N PRO A 48 -3.30 25.45 -13.26
CA PRO A 48 -3.83 26.31 -14.30
C PRO A 48 -5.31 25.96 -14.44
N GLU A 49 -6.17 26.97 -14.27
CA GLU A 49 -7.59 26.82 -14.55
C GLU A 49 -7.71 26.49 -16.04
N GLN A 50 -7.69 25.19 -16.34
CA GLN A 50 -8.11 24.68 -17.62
C GLN A 50 -9.60 24.94 -17.66
N LEU A 51 -9.94 26.10 -18.21
CA LEU A 51 -11.22 26.40 -18.82
C LEU A 51 -11.66 25.16 -19.57
N TRP A 52 -12.53 24.38 -18.96
CA TRP A 52 -13.15 23.24 -19.60
C TRP A 52 -13.95 23.77 -20.79
N THR A 53 -13.37 23.70 -21.97
CA THR A 53 -14.13 23.73 -23.23
C THR A 53 -14.71 22.33 -23.40
N PRO A 54 -16.04 22.14 -23.28
CA PRO A 54 -16.64 20.87 -23.64
C PRO A 54 -16.34 20.57 -25.12
N PRO A 55 -16.05 19.31 -25.50
CA PRO A 55 -15.93 18.97 -26.91
C PRO A 55 -17.27 19.28 -27.60
N ALA A 56 -17.21 19.95 -28.74
CA ALA A 56 -18.38 20.18 -29.57
C ALA A 56 -19.06 18.83 -29.87
N SER A 57 -20.33 18.69 -29.52
CA SER A 57 -21.12 17.52 -29.87
C SER A 57 -21.33 17.49 -31.40
N THR A 58 -20.44 16.81 -32.10
CA THR A 58 -20.69 16.41 -33.49
C THR A 58 -21.82 15.40 -33.48
N ALA A 59 -22.98 15.79 -34.02
CA ALA A 59 -24.13 14.91 -34.17
C ALA A 59 -23.72 13.63 -34.92
N THR A 60 -24.00 12.48 -34.31
CA THR A 60 -23.78 11.15 -34.89
C THR A 60 -24.61 11.03 -36.18
N PRO A 61 -24.02 10.60 -37.32
CA PRO A 61 -24.82 10.25 -38.48
C PRO A 61 -25.65 8.99 -38.16
N THR A 62 -26.96 9.12 -38.32
CA THR A 62 -27.94 8.02 -38.29
C THR A 62 -27.46 6.83 -39.13
N PRO A 63 -27.29 5.62 -38.56
CA PRO A 63 -27.01 4.44 -39.37
C PRO A 63 -28.26 4.05 -40.18
N SER A 64 -28.10 3.97 -41.49
CA SER A 64 -29.05 3.38 -42.45
C SER A 64 -29.34 1.91 -42.13
N PRO A 65 -30.51 1.36 -42.53
CA PRO A 65 -30.94 0.04 -42.07
C PRO A 65 -30.48 -1.12 -43.00
N VAL A 66 -30.22 -2.26 -42.35
CA VAL A 66 -30.18 -3.67 -42.81
C VAL A 66 -29.08 -4.11 -43.80
N GLN A 67 -28.16 -4.94 -43.28
CA GLN A 67 -27.86 -6.26 -43.88
C GLN A 67 -27.64 -7.28 -42.77
N THR A 68 -28.38 -8.39 -42.84
CA THR A 68 -28.28 -9.58 -41.98
C THR A 68 -26.89 -10.21 -42.07
N PRO A 69 -26.07 -10.24 -41.00
CA PRO A 69 -24.95 -11.16 -40.93
C PRO A 69 -25.50 -12.54 -40.53
N ALA A 70 -25.03 -13.58 -41.22
CA ALA A 70 -25.26 -14.96 -40.82
C ALA A 70 -24.88 -15.18 -39.34
N SER A 71 -25.62 -16.05 -38.65
CA SER A 71 -25.40 -16.38 -37.24
C SER A 71 -23.90 -16.61 -36.93
N PRO A 72 -23.35 -15.96 -35.89
CA PRO A 72 -22.02 -16.30 -35.40
C PRO A 72 -22.02 -17.76 -34.89
N PRO A 73 -20.89 -18.49 -34.98
CA PRO A 73 -20.79 -19.78 -34.29
C PRO A 73 -21.05 -19.55 -32.80
N THR A 74 -21.85 -20.45 -32.21
CA THR A 74 -22.08 -20.57 -30.77
C THR A 74 -20.80 -20.24 -30.00
N PRO A 75 -20.81 -19.35 -28.98
CA PRO A 75 -19.66 -19.23 -28.10
C PRO A 75 -19.45 -20.59 -27.45
N GLU A 76 -18.40 -21.27 -27.89
CA GLU A 76 -17.74 -22.32 -27.11
C GLU A 76 -17.58 -21.78 -25.69
N PRO A 77 -17.91 -22.54 -24.63
CA PRO A 77 -17.75 -22.07 -23.26
C PRO A 77 -16.34 -21.53 -23.12
N ALA A 78 -16.22 -20.21 -22.97
CA ALA A 78 -14.94 -19.54 -22.88
C ALA A 78 -14.25 -20.09 -21.63
N SER A 79 -13.34 -21.04 -21.83
CA SER A 79 -12.26 -21.30 -20.88
C SER A 79 -11.66 -19.93 -20.55
N PRO A 80 -11.51 -19.57 -19.27
CA PRO A 80 -10.94 -18.29 -18.88
C PRO A 80 -9.62 -18.07 -19.65
N PRO A 81 -9.37 -16.85 -20.17
CA PRO A 81 -8.15 -16.58 -20.93
C PRO A 81 -6.94 -16.97 -20.08
N ALA A 82 -6.11 -17.82 -20.66
CA ALA A 82 -4.85 -18.32 -20.11
C ALA A 82 -3.77 -17.23 -20.05
N ASP A 83 -4.08 -16.07 -19.47
CA ASP A 83 -3.12 -15.09 -18.94
C ASP A 83 -2.76 -15.42 -17.48
N ALA A 84 -2.87 -16.69 -17.11
CA ALA A 84 -2.25 -17.21 -15.90
C ALA A 84 -0.73 -17.06 -16.07
N THR A 85 -0.20 -15.99 -15.48
CA THR A 85 1.14 -15.89 -14.90
C THR A 85 1.72 -17.28 -14.62
N PRO A 86 3.01 -17.57 -14.94
CA PRO A 86 3.60 -18.89 -14.72
C PRO A 86 3.19 -19.44 -13.35
N ASP A 87 2.35 -20.47 -13.36
CA ASP A 87 1.90 -21.17 -12.17
C ASP A 87 3.16 -21.84 -11.62
N LEU A 88 3.85 -21.15 -10.71
CA LEU A 88 4.89 -21.79 -9.93
C LEU A 88 4.22 -22.97 -9.23
N PRO A 89 4.85 -24.16 -9.21
CA PRO A 89 4.27 -25.33 -8.56
C PRO A 89 3.78 -24.96 -7.17
N ILE A 90 2.49 -25.21 -6.89
CA ILE A 90 1.95 -25.07 -5.54
C ILE A 90 2.86 -25.90 -4.63
N PRO A 91 3.45 -25.31 -3.58
CA PRO A 91 4.35 -26.06 -2.70
C PRO A 91 3.57 -27.22 -2.08
N ALA A 92 3.94 -28.46 -2.40
CA ALA A 92 3.27 -29.64 -1.88
C ALA A 92 3.44 -29.73 -0.36
N GLY A 93 2.32 -29.66 0.39
CA GLY A 93 2.31 -29.72 1.85
C GLY A 93 0.95 -29.31 2.44
N PRO A 94 0.75 -29.47 3.75
CA PRO A 94 -0.45 -28.95 4.41
C PRO A 94 -0.50 -27.43 4.27
N HIS A 95 -1.60 -26.93 3.72
CA HIS A 95 -1.86 -25.50 3.61
C HIS A 95 -2.66 -25.02 4.82
N THR A 96 -2.44 -23.76 5.20
CA THR A 96 -3.09 -23.17 6.38
C THR A 96 -4.61 -23.03 6.23
N PHE A 97 -5.10 -22.98 4.99
CA PHE A 97 -6.51 -22.72 4.68
C PHE A 97 -7.04 -23.63 3.57
N GLN A 98 -8.36 -23.71 3.48
CA GLN A 98 -9.13 -24.24 2.37
C GLN A 98 -10.21 -23.22 1.94
N PRO A 99 -10.68 -23.25 0.68
CA PRO A 99 -11.83 -22.46 0.27
C PRO A 99 -13.04 -22.67 1.19
N GLY A 100 -13.64 -21.56 1.64
CA GLY A 100 -14.74 -21.55 2.63
C GLY A 100 -14.30 -21.18 4.04
N ASP A 101 -13.00 -21.27 4.36
CA ASP A 101 -12.49 -20.90 5.68
C ASP A 101 -12.67 -19.41 5.97
N GLN A 102 -12.77 -19.09 7.25
CA GLN A 102 -12.75 -17.73 7.77
C GLN A 102 -11.36 -17.42 8.33
N ALA A 103 -10.76 -16.32 7.88
CA ALA A 103 -9.46 -15.85 8.33
C ALA A 103 -9.53 -14.38 8.80
N ARG A 104 -8.51 -13.95 9.54
CA ARG A 104 -8.38 -12.59 10.08
C ARG A 104 -7.03 -12.01 9.71
N ASN A 105 -7.00 -10.71 9.40
CA ASN A 105 -5.75 -9.96 9.31
C ASN A 105 -5.16 -9.77 10.71
N VAL A 106 -4.08 -10.48 11.03
CA VAL A 106 -3.35 -10.40 12.31
C VAL A 106 -2.09 -9.54 12.24
N ASN A 107 -1.84 -8.89 11.11
CA ASN A 107 -0.77 -7.90 11.01
C ASN A 107 -1.11 -6.65 11.86
N ASP A 108 -0.10 -5.93 12.33
CA ASP A 108 -0.27 -4.72 13.17
C ASP A 108 -0.93 -3.54 12.43
N GLY A 109 -1.12 -3.68 11.12
CA GLY A 109 -1.67 -2.64 10.27
C GLY A 109 -2.38 -3.19 9.04
N PRO A 110 -2.91 -2.27 8.22
CA PRO A 110 -3.65 -2.63 7.03
C PRO A 110 -2.80 -3.41 6.02
N VAL A 111 -3.43 -4.31 5.27
CA VAL A 111 -2.78 -5.09 4.21
C VAL A 111 -3.50 -4.93 2.88
N ASN A 112 -2.72 -4.88 1.80
CA ASN A 112 -3.24 -4.70 0.45
C ASN A 112 -4.05 -5.94 0.00
N LEU A 113 -5.24 -5.67 -0.54
CA LEU A 113 -6.00 -6.62 -1.35
C LEU A 113 -5.70 -6.35 -2.82
N ARG A 114 -5.26 -7.37 -3.56
CA ARG A 114 -4.72 -7.23 -4.92
C ARG A 114 -5.55 -7.96 -5.98
N ARG A 115 -5.49 -7.54 -7.24
CA ARG A 115 -6.16 -8.24 -8.36
C ARG A 115 -5.49 -9.56 -8.69
N SER A 116 -4.18 -9.65 -8.45
CA SER A 116 -3.37 -10.83 -8.77
C SER A 116 -2.36 -11.15 -7.66
N PRO A 117 -1.95 -12.42 -7.49
CA PRO A 117 -0.88 -12.80 -6.55
C PRO A 117 0.43 -12.08 -6.87
N GLY A 118 1.17 -11.69 -5.84
CA GLY A 118 2.47 -11.02 -5.96
C GLY A 118 2.42 -9.53 -5.62
N TYR A 119 3.59 -8.95 -5.37
CA TYR A 119 3.81 -7.54 -5.07
C TYR A 119 4.89 -6.88 -5.95
N LEU A 120 5.70 -7.66 -6.68
CA LEU A 120 6.73 -7.13 -7.57
C LEU A 120 6.15 -6.79 -8.96
N ASN A 121 6.64 -5.70 -9.57
CA ASN A 121 6.30 -5.28 -10.94
C ASN A 121 4.79 -5.18 -11.24
N LYS A 122 3.97 -4.82 -10.23
CA LYS A 122 2.52 -4.66 -10.37
C LYS A 122 2.14 -3.29 -10.96
N PRO A 123 1.06 -3.21 -11.77
CA PRO A 123 0.52 -1.94 -12.19
C PRO A 123 -0.09 -1.19 -10.99
N ALA A 124 -0.24 0.13 -11.12
CA ALA A 124 -0.70 1.00 -10.04
C ALA A 124 -2.13 0.67 -9.55
N ASP A 125 -2.96 0.08 -10.41
CA ASP A 125 -4.35 -0.30 -10.15
C ASP A 125 -4.52 -1.76 -9.68
N ASP A 126 -3.42 -2.50 -9.46
CA ASP A 126 -3.47 -3.87 -8.92
C ASP A 126 -3.99 -3.91 -7.49
N ARG A 127 -3.71 -2.88 -6.66
CA ARG A 127 -4.30 -2.78 -5.32
C ARG A 127 -5.73 -2.27 -5.42
N ILE A 128 -6.67 -3.14 -5.07
CA ILE A 128 -8.12 -2.86 -5.11
C ILE A 128 -8.72 -2.60 -3.73
N GLY A 129 -7.96 -2.84 -2.67
CA GLY A 129 -8.43 -2.60 -1.31
C GLY A 129 -7.30 -2.59 -0.30
N LEU A 130 -7.66 -2.20 0.91
CA LEU A 130 -6.78 -2.15 2.06
C LEU A 130 -7.56 -2.70 3.26
N ILE A 131 -7.24 -3.92 3.67
CA ILE A 131 -7.94 -4.64 4.74
C ILE A 131 -7.32 -4.23 6.08
N PRO A 132 -8.05 -3.57 6.99
CA PRO A 132 -7.55 -3.15 8.30
C PRO A 132 -7.04 -4.33 9.15
N ALA A 133 -6.25 -4.02 10.17
CA ALA A 133 -5.88 -5.00 11.18
C ALA A 133 -7.13 -5.47 11.94
N GLY A 134 -7.23 -6.77 12.20
CA GLY A 134 -8.34 -7.38 12.93
C GLY A 134 -9.57 -7.71 12.09
N ASP A 135 -9.65 -7.23 10.85
CA ASP A 135 -10.76 -7.51 9.93
C ASP A 135 -10.76 -8.97 9.47
N GLU A 136 -11.96 -9.48 9.21
CA GLU A 136 -12.24 -10.86 8.84
C GLU A 136 -12.47 -11.01 7.33
N VAL A 137 -11.99 -12.10 6.76
CA VAL A 137 -12.09 -12.41 5.33
C VAL A 137 -12.48 -13.86 5.14
N THR A 138 -13.22 -14.14 4.06
CA THR A 138 -13.53 -15.52 3.65
C THR A 138 -12.54 -15.97 2.58
N ILE A 139 -11.91 -17.13 2.76
CA ILE A 139 -11.04 -17.74 1.76
C ILE A 139 -11.89 -18.27 0.60
N LEU A 140 -11.55 -17.89 -0.63
CA LEU A 140 -12.24 -18.31 -1.85
C LEU A 140 -11.44 -19.30 -2.68
N GLU A 141 -10.12 -19.09 -2.75
CA GLU A 141 -9.23 -19.82 -3.65
C GLU A 141 -7.79 -19.77 -3.12
N GLY A 142 -6.98 -20.72 -3.55
CA GLY A 142 -5.55 -20.79 -3.23
C GLY A 142 -5.17 -22.14 -2.60
N PRO A 143 -3.89 -22.30 -2.22
CA PRO A 143 -2.85 -21.28 -2.29
C PRO A 143 -2.25 -21.09 -3.69
N ARG A 144 -1.74 -19.89 -3.97
CA ARG A 144 -0.86 -19.62 -5.11
C ARG A 144 0.48 -19.06 -4.63
N ALA A 145 1.58 -19.53 -5.22
CA ALA A 145 2.91 -19.02 -4.93
C ALA A 145 3.27 -17.88 -5.89
N ALA A 146 3.71 -16.75 -5.36
CA ALA A 146 4.25 -15.63 -6.14
C ALA A 146 5.16 -14.76 -5.27
N ASP A 147 6.28 -14.32 -5.83
CA ASP A 147 7.28 -13.47 -5.15
C ASP A 147 7.74 -14.06 -3.79
N ASP A 148 7.99 -15.37 -3.76
CA ASP A 148 8.37 -16.15 -2.57
C ASP A 148 7.36 -16.08 -1.41
N LEU A 149 6.10 -15.73 -1.72
CA LEU A 149 5.00 -15.66 -0.77
C LEU A 149 3.84 -16.58 -1.18
N ILE A 150 3.07 -17.01 -0.19
CA ILE A 150 1.80 -17.70 -0.38
C ILE A 150 0.67 -16.68 -0.41
N TRP A 151 -0.17 -16.76 -1.42
CA TRP A 151 -1.30 -15.87 -1.65
C TRP A 151 -2.60 -16.65 -1.62
N TRP A 152 -3.59 -16.07 -0.97
CA TRP A 152 -4.96 -16.57 -0.88
C TRP A 152 -5.90 -15.57 -1.52
N ARG A 153 -6.82 -16.06 -2.34
CA ARG A 153 -7.91 -15.23 -2.82
C ARG A 153 -8.96 -15.19 -1.73
N VAL A 154 -9.33 -13.98 -1.34
CA VAL A 154 -10.23 -13.73 -0.22
C VAL A 154 -11.36 -12.81 -0.65
N ARG A 155 -12.49 -12.93 0.03
CA ARG A 155 -13.61 -11.98 -0.03
C ARG A 155 -13.66 -11.15 1.23
N TRP A 156 -13.72 -9.84 1.07
CA TRP A 156 -13.83 -8.87 2.15
C TRP A 156 -14.76 -7.73 1.73
N GLN A 157 -15.85 -7.52 2.47
CA GLN A 157 -16.83 -6.43 2.21
C GLN A 157 -17.31 -6.36 0.74
N GLY A 158 -17.49 -7.51 0.09
CA GLY A 158 -17.93 -7.58 -1.31
C GLY A 158 -16.81 -7.42 -2.35
N LEU A 159 -15.59 -7.07 -1.93
CA LEU A 159 -14.41 -7.09 -2.79
C LEU A 159 -13.77 -8.48 -2.76
N GLU A 160 -13.31 -8.94 -3.91
CA GLU A 160 -12.55 -10.19 -4.06
C GLU A 160 -11.16 -9.90 -4.61
N GLY A 161 -10.14 -10.45 -3.96
CA GLY A 161 -8.77 -10.26 -4.39
C GLY A 161 -7.79 -11.15 -3.64
N TRP A 162 -6.51 -10.99 -3.94
CA TRP A 162 -5.41 -11.76 -3.38
C TRP A 162 -4.78 -11.03 -2.20
N MET A 163 -4.59 -11.76 -1.11
CA MET A 163 -3.93 -11.31 0.10
C MET A 163 -2.82 -12.30 0.45
N ALA A 164 -1.65 -11.78 0.80
CA ALA A 164 -0.52 -12.62 1.20
C ALA A 164 -0.77 -13.26 2.58
N GLU A 165 -0.35 -14.50 2.76
CA GLU A 165 -0.43 -15.20 4.04
C GLU A 165 0.56 -14.65 5.06
N SER A 166 1.70 -14.16 4.59
CA SER A 166 2.81 -13.64 5.39
C SER A 166 3.49 -12.46 4.70
N ARG A 167 4.25 -11.69 5.48
CA ARG A 167 5.11 -10.60 4.95
C ARG A 167 6.39 -11.18 4.35
N ALA A 168 6.96 -10.49 3.35
CA ALA A 168 8.28 -10.81 2.79
C ALA A 168 9.40 -10.78 3.85
N SER A 169 9.30 -9.92 4.87
CA SER A 169 10.23 -9.86 6.01
C SER A 169 10.00 -10.95 7.07
N GLY A 170 9.00 -11.81 6.89
CA GLY A 170 8.50 -12.72 7.91
C GLY A 170 7.37 -12.14 8.76
N GLY A 171 6.63 -13.04 9.42
CA GLY A 171 5.44 -12.72 10.22
C GLY A 171 4.13 -12.95 9.47
N ARG A 172 3.15 -13.51 10.19
CA ARG A 172 1.84 -13.91 9.64
C ARG A 172 0.94 -12.69 9.42
N ILE A 173 0.23 -12.70 8.30
CA ILE A 173 -0.78 -11.71 7.94
C ILE A 173 -2.18 -12.31 8.10
N LEU A 174 -2.42 -13.48 7.51
CA LEU A 174 -3.72 -14.18 7.62
C LEU A 174 -3.63 -15.25 8.70
N ALA A 175 -4.56 -15.28 9.64
CA ALA A 175 -4.71 -16.37 10.61
C ALA A 175 -6.14 -16.92 10.60
N PRO A 176 -6.36 -18.21 10.84
CA PRO A 176 -7.71 -18.76 11.01
C PRO A 176 -8.47 -18.03 12.12
N LEU A 177 -9.76 -17.73 11.91
CA LEU A 177 -10.63 -17.15 12.93
C LEU A 177 -10.93 -18.10 14.09
N THR A 178 -10.73 -19.37 13.82
CA THR A 178 -10.79 -20.48 14.75
C THR A 178 -9.75 -21.49 14.32
N SER A 179 -8.91 -21.96 15.24
CA SER A 179 -9.00 -23.36 15.66
C SER A 179 -8.11 -23.57 16.89
N PRO A 180 -8.57 -24.20 17.98
CA PRO A 180 -7.71 -25.13 18.69
C PRO A 180 -7.31 -26.29 17.77
#